data_AF-A0A5K0YZQ5-F1
#
_entry.id   AF-A0A5K0YZQ5-F1
#
_cell.length_a   1.000
_cell.length_b   1.000
_cell.length_c   1.000
_cell.angle_alpha   90.00
_cell.angle_beta   90.00
_cell.angle_gamma   90.00
#
_symmetry.space_group_name_H-M   'P 1'
#
loop_
_entity.id
_entity.type
_entity.pdbx_description
1 polymer ?
#
loop_
_entity_poly.entity_id
_entity_poly.type
_entity_poly.pdbx_seq_one_letter_code
_entity_poly.pdbx_strand_id
1 'polypeptide(L)'
;EKDGLKSVTEMIELCHPNIVLVEKNVSRDVQESLLEKGITLVLDMKLPRLERIARCTGSKIFSSADKNLDIKRCDIFHIEKIVEEHETEGEGGKPPKKTLMFFEGCPRPLGCT
;
A
#
# COMPACT_ATOMS: atom_id res chain seq x y z
N GLU A 1 16.41 28.38 -15.24
CA GLU A 1 14.99 28.21 -14.86
C GLU A 1 14.82 26.81 -14.31
N LYS A 2 14.80 26.63 -12.98
CA LYS A 2 14.59 25.33 -12.32
C LYS A 2 13.16 25.31 -11.79
N ASP A 3 12.23 25.13 -12.71
CA ASP A 3 10.81 25.03 -12.39
C ASP A 3 10.53 23.75 -11.57
N GLY A 4 10.42 23.93 -10.26
CA GLY A 4 9.31 23.42 -9.45
C GLY A 4 8.99 21.92 -9.39
N LEU A 5 9.82 21.00 -9.90
CA LEU A 5 9.53 19.57 -9.79
C LEU A 5 9.89 19.08 -8.38
N LYS A 6 8.92 19.13 -7.46
CA LYS A 6 9.03 18.44 -6.17
C LYS A 6 9.16 16.95 -6.43
N SER A 7 10.14 16.31 -5.78
CA SER A 7 10.29 14.86 -5.87
C SER A 7 9.04 14.17 -5.31
N VAL A 8 8.70 12.98 -5.82
CA VAL A 8 7.63 12.14 -5.23
C VAL A 8 7.84 11.96 -3.73
N THR A 9 9.09 11.84 -3.29
CA THR A 9 9.43 11.77 -1.86
C THR A 9 8.99 13.01 -1.11
N GLU A 10 9.31 14.21 -1.61
CA GLU A 10 8.88 15.47 -0.99
C GLU A 10 7.36 15.59 -0.95
N MET A 11 6.67 15.11 -1.99
CA MET A 11 5.22 15.09 -2.02
C MET A 11 4.62 14.14 -0.97
N ILE A 12 5.17 12.93 -0.84
CA ILE A 12 4.77 11.98 0.20
C ILE A 12 4.99 12.60 1.58
N GLU A 13 6.13 13.26 1.79
CA GLU A 13 6.47 13.92 3.04
C GLU A 13 5.49 15.05 3.39
N LEU A 14 5.13 15.90 2.43
CA LEU A 14 4.14 16.97 2.66
C LEU A 14 2.75 16.44 3.01
N CYS A 15 2.43 15.26 2.50
CA CYS A 15 1.13 14.62 2.60
C CYS A 15 0.98 13.77 3.87
N HIS A 16 2.09 13.36 4.50
CA HIS A 16 2.12 12.53 5.72
C HIS A 16 1.11 11.35 5.70
N PRO A 17 1.13 10.47 4.69
CA PRO A 17 0.25 9.32 4.66
C PRO A 17 0.61 8.31 5.76
N ASN A 18 -0.36 7.52 6.22
CA ASN A 18 -0.08 6.40 7.13
C ASN A 18 0.52 5.19 6.40
N ILE A 19 0.17 5.01 5.12
CA ILE A 19 0.53 3.84 4.31
C ILE A 19 0.91 4.29 2.90
N VAL A 20 2.02 3.78 2.39
CA VAL A 20 2.49 3.96 1.01
C VAL A 20 2.64 2.57 0.37
N LEU A 21 1.94 2.36 -0.74
CA LEU A 21 2.01 1.12 -1.52
C LEU A 21 2.74 1.41 -2.83
N VAL A 22 3.77 0.62 -3.17
CA VAL A 22 4.54 0.82 -4.41
C VAL A 22 4.59 -0.45 -5.25
N GLU A 23 4.63 -0.27 -6.57
CA GLU A 23 4.66 -1.40 -7.50
C GLU A 23 5.98 -2.17 -7.44
N LYS A 24 7.09 -1.44 -7.30
CA LYS A 24 8.45 -1.98 -7.36
C LYS A 24 9.16 -1.73 -6.04
N ASN A 25 10.40 -1.27 -6.12
CA ASN A 25 11.23 -0.97 -4.97
C ASN A 25 11.47 0.54 -4.86
N VAL A 26 11.91 0.95 -3.68
CA VAL A 26 12.24 2.32 -3.31
C VAL A 26 13.69 2.33 -2.82
N SER A 27 14.44 3.41 -3.04
CA SER A 27 15.83 3.49 -2.55
C SER A 27 15.88 3.39 -1.02
N ARG A 28 16.98 2.84 -0.49
CA ARG A 28 17.16 2.64 0.95
C ARG A 28 16.98 3.93 1.76
N ASP A 29 17.54 5.04 1.29
CA ASP A 29 17.43 6.34 1.96
C ASP A 29 15.97 6.78 2.14
N VAL A 30 15.12 6.53 1.13
CA VAL A 30 13.69 6.86 1.21
C VAL A 30 12.95 5.88 2.12
N GLN A 31 13.30 4.60 2.12
CA GLN A 31 12.73 3.64 3.06
C GLN A 31 13.02 4.04 4.51
N GLU A 32 14.27 4.44 4.80
CA GLU A 32 14.68 4.91 6.13
C GLU A 32 13.95 6.21 6.51
N SER A 33 13.86 7.19 5.60
CA SER A 33 13.08 8.43 5.82
C SER A 33 11.60 8.16 6.14
N LEU A 34 10.95 7.24 5.42
CA LEU A 34 9.55 6.87 5.67
C LEU A 34 9.39 6.14 7.01
N LEU A 35 10.34 5.26 7.35
CA LEU A 35 10.34 4.52 8.62
C LEU A 35 10.49 5.46 9.82
N GLU A 36 11.41 6.43 9.76
CA GLU A 36 11.59 7.44 10.81
C GLU A 36 10.32 8.27 11.07
N LYS A 37 9.48 8.42 10.03
CA LYS A 37 8.20 9.13 10.09
C LYS A 37 7.03 8.23 10.50
N GLY A 38 7.28 6.96 10.78
CA GLY A 38 6.26 5.99 11.15
C GLY A 38 5.30 5.64 10.01
N ILE A 39 5.71 5.82 8.76
CA ILE A 39 4.91 5.52 7.58
C ILE A 39 5.10 4.06 7.19
N THR A 40 4.00 3.32 7.05
CA THR A 40 4.06 1.93 6.59
C THR A 40 4.33 1.88 5.09
N LEU A 41 5.45 1.29 4.68
CA LEU A 41 5.80 1.09 3.28
C LEU A 41 5.58 -0.37 2.87
N VAL A 42 4.81 -0.59 1.80
CA VAL A 42 4.61 -1.90 1.18
C VAL A 42 5.25 -1.91 -0.20
N LEU A 43 6.26 -2.78 -0.36
CA LEU A 43 7.06 -2.93 -1.57
C LEU A 43 6.54 -4.08 -2.45
N ASP A 44 6.95 -4.09 -3.72
CA ASP A 44 6.75 -5.20 -4.66
C ASP A 44 5.28 -5.62 -4.85
N MET A 45 4.34 -4.66 -4.81
CA MET A 45 2.94 -4.94 -5.10
C MET A 45 2.68 -5.04 -6.59
N LYS A 46 2.24 -6.20 -7.06
CA LYS A 46 1.77 -6.36 -8.45
C LYS A 46 0.73 -5.29 -8.81
N LEU A 47 0.90 -4.65 -9.97
CA LEU A 47 0.02 -3.57 -10.45
C LEU A 47 -1.49 -3.88 -10.35
N PRO A 48 -1.99 -5.08 -10.72
CA PRO A 48 -3.42 -5.39 -10.59
C PRO A 48 -3.94 -5.32 -9.15
N ARG A 49 -3.08 -5.57 -8.14
CA ARG A 49 -3.46 -5.43 -6.72
C ARG A 49 -3.55 -3.96 -6.33
N LEU A 50 -2.60 -3.14 -6.77
CA LEU A 50 -2.64 -1.69 -6.57
C LEU A 50 -3.89 -1.08 -7.22
N GLU A 51 -4.24 -1.50 -8.44
CA GLU A 51 -5.42 -1.01 -9.15
C GLU A 51 -6.72 -1.37 -8.41
N ARG A 52 -6.78 -2.57 -7.83
CA ARG A 52 -7.94 -2.99 -7.03
C ARG A 52 -8.06 -2.15 -5.76
N ILE A 53 -6.97 -1.92 -5.04
CA ILE A 53 -6.95 -1.09 -3.84
C ILE A 53 -7.30 0.36 -4.18
N ALA A 54 -6.72 0.91 -5.24
CA ALA A 54 -7.00 2.25 -5.75
C ALA A 54 -8.50 2.42 -6.05
N ARG A 55 -9.10 1.44 -6.74
CA ARG A 55 -10.55 1.44 -7.00
C ARG A 55 -11.36 1.41 -5.70
N CYS A 56 -11.11 0.46 -4.80
CA CYS A 56 -11.87 0.31 -3.56
C CYS A 56 -11.77 1.56 -2.66
N THR A 57 -10.61 2.22 -2.63
CA THR A 57 -10.39 3.44 -1.83
C THR A 57 -10.81 4.73 -2.54
N GLY A 58 -11.15 4.67 -3.83
CA GLY A 58 -11.37 5.85 -4.67
C GLY A 58 -10.08 6.64 -4.98
N SER A 59 -8.91 6.02 -4.81
CA SER A 59 -7.59 6.60 -5.09
C SER A 59 -7.18 6.40 -6.54
N LYS A 60 -6.19 7.17 -6.99
CA LYS A 60 -5.43 6.93 -8.23
C LYS A 60 -4.09 6.26 -7.88
N ILE A 61 -3.52 5.51 -8.82
CA ILE A 61 -2.10 5.14 -8.76
C ILE A 61 -1.28 6.31 -9.30
N PHE A 62 -0.31 6.77 -8.51
CA PHE A 62 0.55 7.87 -8.86
C PHE A 62 1.86 7.38 -9.48
N SER A 63 2.33 8.12 -10.47
CA SER A 63 3.61 7.99 -11.14
C SER A 63 4.54 9.12 -10.70
N SER A 64 5.83 9.02 -11.04
CA SER A 64 6.80 10.08 -10.75
C SER A 64 6.57 11.39 -11.49
N ALA A 65 5.69 11.41 -12.48
CA ALA A 65 5.32 12.61 -13.22
C ALA A 65 4.09 13.34 -12.62
N ASP A 66 3.37 12.73 -11.68
CA ASP A 66 2.20 13.36 -11.07
C ASP A 66 2.64 14.49 -10.14
N LYS A 67 2.03 15.68 -10.32
CA LYS A 67 2.40 16.90 -9.59
C LYS A 67 1.63 17.10 -8.29
N ASN A 68 0.55 16.35 -8.09
CA ASN A 68 -0.30 16.41 -6.90
C ASN A 68 -0.66 15.00 -6.43
N LEU A 69 -0.58 14.78 -5.12
CA LEU A 69 -0.99 13.54 -4.48
C LEU A 69 -2.35 13.77 -3.81
N ASP A 70 -3.39 13.10 -4.29
CA ASP A 70 -4.70 13.09 -3.66
C ASP A 70 -4.80 11.84 -2.77
N ILE A 71 -4.57 12.02 -1.47
CA ILE A 71 -4.61 10.91 -0.51
C ILE A 71 -6.06 10.55 -0.23
N LYS A 72 -6.39 9.27 -0.45
CA LYS A 72 -7.65 8.69 0.05
C LYS A 72 -7.45 7.94 1.34
N ARG A 73 -8.56 7.74 2.05
CA ARG A 73 -8.58 7.15 3.38
C ARG A 73 -9.41 5.86 3.38
N CYS A 74 -8.98 4.94 4.24
CA CYS A 74 -9.77 3.84 4.75
C CYS A 74 -9.83 4.02 6.27
N ASP A 75 -10.81 3.40 6.93
CA ASP A 75 -10.98 3.59 8.38
C ASP A 75 -9.94 2.79 9.16
N ILE A 76 -9.65 1.57 8.71
CA ILE A 76 -8.76 0.64 9.41
C ILE A 76 -7.85 -0.04 8.39
N PHE A 77 -6.55 -0.08 8.72
CA PHE A 77 -5.58 -0.93 8.08
C PHE A 77 -4.93 -1.84 9.11
N HIS A 78 -4.87 -3.13 8.80
CA HIS A 78 -4.19 -4.10 9.64
C HIS A 78 -3.60 -5.25 8.83
N ILE A 79 -2.66 -5.95 9.46
CA ILE A 79 -1.98 -7.10 8.89
C ILE A 79 -2.24 -8.28 9.82
N GLU A 80 -2.85 -9.33 9.28
CA GLU A 80 -3.25 -10.50 10.06
C GLU A 80 -2.70 -11.78 9.44
N LYS A 81 -2.27 -12.71 10.29
CA LYS A 81 -1.83 -14.03 9.88
C LYS A 81 -2.99 -15.02 10.02
N ILE A 82 -3.52 -15.45 8.89
CA ILE A 82 -4.67 -16.33 8.81
C ILE A 82 -4.22 -17.77 8.53
N VAL A 83 -4.89 -18.73 9.17
CA VAL A 83 -4.72 -20.16 8.91
C VAL A 83 -5.67 -20.54 7.79
N GLU A 84 -5.15 -21.17 6.74
CA GLU A 84 -6.00 -21.66 5.66
C GLU A 84 -6.56 -23.02 6.02
N GLU A 85 -7.88 -23.06 6.26
CA GLU A 85 -8.59 -24.26 6.70
C GLU A 85 -8.83 -25.27 5.55
N HIS A 86 -8.75 -24.82 4.29
CA HIS A 86 -9.12 -25.61 3.11
C HIS A 86 -7.93 -26.28 2.40
N GLU A 87 -6.68 -25.95 2.74
CA GLU A 87 -5.51 -26.65 2.25
C GLU A 87 -5.16 -27.77 3.24
N THR A 88 -5.94 -28.86 3.18
CA THR A 88 -5.61 -30.12 3.86
C THR A 88 -4.32 -30.68 3.26
N GLU A 89 -3.28 -30.75 4.10
CA GLU A 89 -2.02 -31.47 3.90
C GLU A 89 -0.95 -30.80 3.00
N GLY A 90 -0.22 -29.84 3.58
CA GLY A 90 1.17 -29.58 3.18
C GLY A 90 2.16 -30.52 3.88
N GLU A 91 3.30 -30.83 3.23
CA GLU A 91 4.42 -31.61 3.78
C GLU A 91 4.77 -31.12 5.20
N GLY A 92 4.38 -31.88 6.23
CA GLY A 92 4.65 -31.56 7.64
C GLY A 92 3.43 -31.38 8.56
N GLY A 93 2.20 -31.58 8.06
CA GLY A 93 1.00 -31.80 8.91
C GLY A 93 0.46 -30.56 9.64
N LYS A 94 0.91 -29.35 9.29
CA LYS A 94 0.35 -28.08 9.81
C LYS A 94 -0.40 -27.36 8.69
N PRO A 95 -1.59 -26.78 8.97
CA PRO A 95 -2.30 -26.00 7.98
C PRO A 95 -1.46 -24.79 7.55
N PRO A 96 -1.44 -24.44 6.25
CA PRO A 96 -0.67 -23.32 5.76
C PRO A 96 -1.18 -22.02 6.37
N LYS A 97 -0.26 -21.09 6.62
CA LYS A 97 -0.57 -19.77 7.18
C LYS A 97 -0.22 -18.69 6.18
N LYS A 98 -1.15 -17.81 5.86
CA LYS A 98 -0.92 -16.65 4.98
C LYS A 98 -1.02 -15.37 5.78
N THR A 99 -0.10 -14.45 5.55
CA THR A 99 -0.17 -13.09 6.08
C THR A 99 -0.90 -12.23 5.07
N LEU A 100 -2.05 -11.68 5.46
CA LEU A 100 -2.89 -10.83 4.61
C LEU A 100 -2.89 -9.40 5.13
N MET A 101 -3.20 -8.46 4.24
CA MET A 101 -3.37 -7.04 4.55
C MET A 101 -4.85 -6.68 4.33
N PHE A 102 -5.43 -5.97 5.28
CA PHE A 102 -6.83 -5.58 5.27
C PHE A 102 -6.94 -4.06 5.20
N PHE A 103 -7.81 -3.59 4.31
CA PHE A 103 -8.19 -2.19 4.16
C PHE A 103 -9.71 -2.10 4.34
N GLU A 104 -10.15 -1.67 5.50
CA GLU A 104 -11.56 -1.66 5.90
C GLU A 104 -12.12 -0.23 5.96
N GLY A 105 -13.44 -0.09 5.85
CA GLY A 105 -14.09 1.23 5.85
C GLY A 105 -13.86 2.03 4.57
N CYS A 106 -13.45 1.38 3.48
CA CYS A 106 -13.35 2.02 2.17
C CYS A 106 -14.73 2.54 1.68
N PRO A 107 -14.78 3.65 0.91
CA PRO A 107 -16.04 4.20 0.41
C PRO A 107 -16.85 3.19 -0.42
N ARG A 108 -18.11 2.95 -0.04
CA ARG A 108 -19.05 2.15 -0.84
C ARG A 108 -19.58 2.99 -2.01
N PRO A 109 -19.84 2.42 -3.21
CA PRO A 109 -19.89 0.99 -3.54
C PRO A 109 -18.65 0.47 -4.29
N LEU A 110 -17.46 1.03 -4.04
CA LEU A 110 -16.32 0.94 -4.97
C LEU A 110 -15.61 -0.44 -5.04
N GLY A 111 -16.04 -1.43 -4.26
CA GLY A 111 -15.62 -2.82 -4.39
C GLY A 111 -15.65 -3.60 -3.07
N CYS A 112 -15.55 -4.92 -3.18
CA CYS A 112 -15.29 -5.84 -2.08
C CYS A 112 -14.33 -6.96 -2.53
N THR A 113 -13.81 -7.72 -1.57
CA THR A 113 -12.94 -8.88 -1.81
C THR A 113 -13.76 -10.15 -1.67
#